data_AF-A0A379AKH2-F1
#
_entry.id   AF-A0A379AKH2-F1
#
_cell.length_a   1.000
_cell.length_b   1.000
_cell.length_c   1.000
_cell.angle_alpha   90.00
_cell.angle_beta   90.00
_cell.angle_gamma   90.00
#
_symmetry.space_group_name_H-M   'P 1'
#
loop_
_entity.id
_entity.type
_entity.pdbx_description
1 polymer ?
#
loop_
_entity_poly.entity_id
_entity_poly.type
_entity_poly.pdbx_seq_one_letter_code
_entity_poly.pdbx_strand_id
1 'polypeptide(L)'
;MSKAFKLNSAFKPSGDQPEAIRLLEEGLEDGLAHQTLLGVTGSGKTFTVANVIADLNRPTMVLAPNKTLAAQLYGEMKEFFPDNAVEFFVSYYDYYQPEAYVPSSDTFIEKDASVNEHIEQMRLSATKALLERRDVIVVASVSAIYGLGDPDLYLKMMLHLTRGMIIDQRSILRRLSELQYTRNDQAFQRGTFRVRGEVIDIFPAESDDIALRVELFDEEVERLSLFDPLTGQIDSVVPRFTIYPKTHYVTPRERILQAMEDIKVELADRRRVLLENNKLLEEQRITQRTQFDLEMMSELGYCSGIENYSRYLSARGPGEAPPTLFDYLPADGLLVVDESHVTIPQIGGMYKGDRARKETLVEYGFRLPSALDNRPMKFEEFEALAPQTIYVSATPGKYELEKSGDEVIDQVVRPTGLLDPIIEVRPVGTQVDDLLSESVSAWRSTNVYW
;
A
#
# COMPACT_ATOMS: atom_id res chain seq x y z
N MET A 1 20.43 -5.57 -17.25
CA MET A 1 19.21 -5.45 -18.08
C MET A 1 18.03 -5.64 -17.13
N SER A 2 17.05 -4.74 -17.14
CA SER A 2 15.80 -4.96 -16.39
C SER A 2 15.16 -6.24 -16.88
N LYS A 3 14.71 -7.10 -15.96
CA LYS A 3 13.95 -8.31 -16.31
C LYS A 3 12.64 -7.85 -16.97
N ALA A 4 12.21 -8.51 -18.04
CA ALA A 4 10.95 -8.20 -18.72
C ALA A 4 9.80 -9.03 -18.10
N PHE A 5 8.57 -8.55 -18.23
CA PHE A 5 7.39 -9.33 -17.90
C PHE A 5 7.27 -10.57 -18.78
N LYS A 6 6.91 -11.69 -18.17
CA LYS A 6 6.71 -12.97 -18.85
C LYS A 6 5.32 -13.50 -18.51
N LEU A 7 4.38 -13.25 -19.40
CA LEU A 7 3.03 -13.79 -19.27
C LEU A 7 3.05 -15.31 -19.46
N ASN A 8 2.61 -16.03 -18.45
CA ASN A 8 2.39 -17.47 -18.46
C ASN A 8 0.89 -17.75 -18.48
N SER A 9 0.40 -18.38 -19.55
CA SER A 9 -0.99 -18.77 -19.66
C SER A 9 -1.14 -19.97 -20.60
N ALA A 10 -2.06 -20.87 -20.27
CA ALA A 10 -2.47 -21.96 -21.16
C ALA A 10 -3.44 -21.49 -22.25
N PHE A 11 -3.99 -20.28 -22.12
CA PHE A 11 -5.01 -19.73 -23.01
C PHE A 11 -4.41 -18.63 -23.88
N LYS A 12 -4.99 -18.43 -25.06
CA LYS A 12 -4.68 -17.28 -25.94
C LYS A 12 -5.84 -16.29 -25.91
N PRO A 13 -5.58 -14.98 -26.14
CA PRO A 13 -6.64 -14.00 -26.29
C PRO A 13 -7.69 -14.46 -27.30
N SER A 14 -8.98 -14.35 -26.93
CA SER A 14 -10.10 -14.82 -27.74
C SER A 14 -11.35 -13.95 -27.52
N GLY A 15 -12.37 -14.10 -28.38
CA GLY A 15 -13.51 -13.17 -28.39
C GLY A 15 -13.03 -11.76 -28.73
N ASP A 16 -13.45 -10.77 -27.94
CA ASP A 16 -13.07 -9.36 -28.13
C ASP A 16 -11.69 -9.01 -27.53
N GLN A 17 -11.08 -9.93 -26.76
CA GLN A 17 -9.82 -9.65 -26.07
C GLN A 17 -8.68 -9.20 -27.01
N PRO A 18 -8.44 -9.80 -28.19
CA PRO A 18 -7.34 -9.37 -29.06
C PRO A 18 -7.47 -7.92 -29.52
N GLU A 19 -8.69 -7.49 -29.85
CA GLU A 19 -8.95 -6.12 -30.29
C GLU A 19 -8.88 -5.14 -29.10
N ALA A 20 -9.40 -5.55 -27.94
CA ALA A 20 -9.31 -4.74 -26.73
C ALA A 20 -7.85 -4.50 -26.29
N ILE A 21 -7.01 -5.53 -26.36
CA ILE A 21 -5.57 -5.42 -26.08
C ILE A 21 -4.92 -4.44 -27.05
N ARG A 22 -5.13 -4.62 -28.37
CA ARG A 22 -4.57 -3.76 -29.41
C ARG A 22 -4.94 -2.28 -29.21
N LEU A 23 -6.22 -1.99 -28.97
CA LEU A 23 -6.69 -0.61 -28.79
C LEU A 23 -6.12 0.03 -27.52
N LEU A 24 -6.07 -0.71 -26.41
CA LEU A 24 -5.46 -0.21 -25.17
C LEU A 24 -3.98 0.12 -25.34
N GLU A 25 -3.24 -0.75 -26.03
CA GLU A 25 -1.82 -0.56 -26.34
C GLU A 25 -1.58 0.64 -27.23
N GLU A 26 -2.28 0.73 -28.36
CA GLU A 26 -2.19 1.86 -29.29
C GLU A 26 -2.47 3.18 -28.57
N GLY A 27 -3.54 3.22 -27.76
CA GLY A 27 -3.87 4.40 -26.97
C GLY A 27 -2.78 4.78 -25.95
N LEU A 28 -2.14 3.79 -25.31
CA LEU A 28 -1.06 4.05 -24.35
C LEU A 28 0.21 4.54 -25.05
N GLU A 29 0.54 3.99 -26.21
CA GLU A 29 1.66 4.40 -27.06
C GLU A 29 1.47 5.80 -27.68
N ASP A 30 0.24 6.14 -28.06
CA ASP A 30 -0.16 7.47 -28.55
C ASP A 30 -0.17 8.54 -27.44
N GLY A 31 0.01 8.14 -26.18
CA GLY A 31 0.13 9.03 -25.03
C GLY A 31 -1.20 9.42 -24.40
N LEU A 32 -2.27 8.65 -24.62
CA LEU A 32 -3.55 8.87 -23.95
C LEU A 32 -3.39 8.71 -22.44
N ALA A 33 -3.83 9.72 -21.69
CA ALA A 33 -3.75 9.71 -20.23
C ALA A 33 -4.76 8.75 -19.59
N HIS A 34 -5.92 8.57 -20.25
CA HIS A 34 -7.06 7.87 -19.70
C HIS A 34 -7.73 7.02 -20.77
N GLN A 35 -7.99 5.76 -20.46
CA GLN A 35 -8.75 4.84 -21.31
C GLN A 35 -9.68 4.00 -20.44
N THR A 36 -10.82 3.57 -20.98
CA THR A 36 -11.77 2.72 -20.26
C THR A 36 -11.98 1.40 -20.98
N LEU A 37 -11.69 0.29 -20.30
CA LEU A 37 -12.10 -1.05 -20.72
C LEU A 37 -13.50 -1.36 -20.18
N LEU A 38 -14.51 -1.26 -21.04
CA LEU A 38 -15.89 -1.64 -20.77
C LEU A 38 -16.03 -3.16 -20.96
N GLY A 39 -15.73 -3.91 -19.90
CA GLY A 39 -15.71 -5.37 -19.96
C GLY A 39 -16.82 -6.02 -19.12
N VAL A 40 -17.66 -6.86 -19.74
CA VAL A 40 -18.70 -7.60 -19.00
C VAL A 40 -18.09 -8.62 -18.03
N THR A 41 -18.85 -9.01 -17.01
CA THR A 41 -18.41 -10.06 -16.08
C THR A 41 -18.18 -11.38 -16.81
N GLY A 42 -17.03 -12.00 -16.57
CA GLY A 42 -16.63 -13.25 -17.22
C GLY A 42 -16.01 -13.09 -18.62
N SER A 43 -15.79 -11.88 -19.12
CA SER A 43 -15.08 -11.68 -20.39
C SER A 43 -13.55 -11.81 -20.29
N GLY A 44 -13.01 -12.02 -19.07
CA GLY A 44 -11.57 -12.19 -18.84
C GLY A 44 -10.79 -10.88 -18.79
N LYS A 45 -11.35 -9.83 -18.17
CA LYS A 45 -10.73 -8.50 -18.04
C LYS A 45 -9.30 -8.54 -17.48
N THR A 46 -9.06 -9.33 -16.43
CA THR A 46 -7.71 -9.47 -15.85
C THR A 46 -6.71 -10.00 -16.86
N PHE A 47 -7.11 -10.97 -17.70
CA PHE A 47 -6.23 -11.53 -18.72
C PHE A 47 -5.92 -10.51 -19.82
N THR A 48 -6.91 -9.71 -20.25
CA THR A 48 -6.69 -8.58 -21.17
C THR A 48 -5.65 -7.61 -20.61
N VAL A 49 -5.83 -7.16 -19.36
CA VAL A 49 -4.88 -6.28 -18.68
C VAL A 49 -3.49 -6.92 -18.56
N ALA A 50 -3.42 -8.22 -18.25
CA ALA A 50 -2.14 -8.94 -18.17
C ALA A 50 -1.38 -8.96 -19.50
N ASN A 51 -2.07 -9.09 -20.65
CA ASN A 51 -1.41 -8.98 -21.95
C ASN A 51 -0.84 -7.58 -22.16
N VAL A 52 -1.64 -6.53 -21.92
CA VAL A 52 -1.19 -5.13 -22.02
C VAL A 52 0.03 -4.84 -21.13
N ILE A 53 0.05 -5.35 -19.89
CA ILE A 53 1.20 -5.19 -18.98
C ILE A 53 2.44 -5.90 -19.54
N ALA A 54 2.27 -7.12 -20.07
CA ALA A 54 3.37 -7.91 -20.61
C ALA A 54 4.01 -7.24 -21.83
N ASP A 55 3.19 -6.67 -22.72
CA ASP A 55 3.62 -6.07 -23.98
C ASP A 55 4.24 -4.68 -23.76
N LEU A 56 3.63 -3.83 -22.92
CA LEU A 56 4.19 -2.50 -22.60
C LEU A 56 5.42 -2.56 -21.69
N ASN A 57 5.53 -3.62 -20.89
CA ASN A 57 6.65 -3.87 -19.98
C ASN A 57 6.94 -2.72 -18.99
N ARG A 58 5.87 -2.15 -18.41
CA ARG A 58 5.92 -1.02 -17.45
C ARG A 58 5.54 -1.46 -16.04
N PRO A 59 6.19 -0.92 -14.98
CA PRO A 59 5.74 -1.12 -13.61
C PRO A 59 4.27 -0.72 -13.49
N THR A 60 3.44 -1.61 -12.97
CA THR A 60 1.98 -1.42 -12.97
C THR A 60 1.42 -1.48 -11.55
N MET A 61 0.55 -0.54 -11.21
CA MET A 61 -0.25 -0.61 -9.99
C MET A 61 -1.70 -0.92 -10.34
N VAL A 62 -2.29 -1.94 -9.71
CA VAL A 62 -3.69 -2.33 -9.89
C VAL A 62 -4.45 -1.98 -8.61
N LEU A 63 -5.35 -1.00 -8.69
CA LEU A 63 -6.21 -0.61 -7.57
C LEU A 63 -7.50 -1.41 -7.56
N ALA A 64 -7.84 -1.95 -6.40
CA ALA A 64 -9.09 -2.66 -6.15
C ALA A 64 -9.88 -2.01 -4.99
N PRO A 65 -11.23 -2.05 -5.04
CA PRO A 65 -12.08 -1.36 -4.05
C PRO A 65 -12.10 -2.02 -2.68
N ASN A 66 -11.70 -3.29 -2.58
CA ASN A 66 -11.72 -4.05 -1.32
C ASN A 66 -10.63 -5.13 -1.26
N LYS A 67 -10.34 -5.62 -0.04
CA LYS A 67 -9.28 -6.62 0.21
C LYS A 67 -9.52 -7.96 -0.49
N THR A 68 -10.78 -8.39 -0.62
CA THR A 68 -11.12 -9.68 -1.22
C THR A 68 -10.79 -9.69 -2.71
N LEU A 69 -11.25 -8.68 -3.44
CA LEU A 69 -10.97 -8.51 -4.86
C LEU A 69 -9.48 -8.25 -5.11
N ALA A 70 -8.83 -7.46 -4.26
CA ALA A 70 -7.38 -7.29 -4.30
C ALA A 70 -6.63 -8.63 -4.17
N ALA A 71 -7.04 -9.50 -3.25
CA ALA A 71 -6.42 -10.81 -3.06
C ALA A 71 -6.68 -11.75 -4.26
N GLN A 72 -7.86 -11.70 -4.87
CA GLN A 72 -8.18 -12.43 -6.10
C GLN A 72 -7.27 -11.99 -7.25
N LEU A 73 -7.20 -10.68 -7.52
CA LEU A 73 -6.34 -10.11 -8.56
C LEU A 73 -4.86 -10.41 -8.29
N TYR A 74 -4.42 -10.37 -7.03
CA TYR A 74 -3.06 -10.76 -6.66
C TYR A 74 -2.76 -12.23 -7.02
N GLY A 75 -3.68 -13.14 -6.71
CA GLY A 75 -3.58 -14.55 -7.08
C GLY A 75 -3.53 -14.75 -8.59
N GLU A 76 -4.47 -14.13 -9.32
CA GLU A 76 -4.51 -14.19 -10.79
C GLU A 76 -3.21 -13.63 -11.42
N MET A 77 -2.74 -12.48 -10.96
CA MET A 77 -1.50 -11.88 -11.46
C MET A 77 -0.27 -12.74 -11.11
N LYS A 78 -0.23 -13.39 -9.94
CA LYS A 78 0.84 -14.34 -9.58
C LYS A 78 0.86 -15.56 -10.50
N GLU A 79 -0.31 -16.09 -10.87
CA GLU A 79 -0.42 -17.19 -11.84
C GLU A 79 0.02 -16.76 -13.24
N PHE A 80 -0.34 -15.54 -13.66
CA PHE A 80 0.06 -14.98 -14.95
C PHE A 80 1.54 -14.60 -15.00
N PHE A 81 2.15 -14.18 -13.90
CA PHE A 81 3.53 -13.69 -13.86
C PHE A 81 4.37 -14.34 -12.75
N PRO A 82 4.55 -15.67 -12.78
CA PRO A 82 5.25 -16.39 -11.70
C PRO A 82 6.74 -16.04 -11.60
N ASP A 83 7.34 -15.55 -12.69
CA ASP A 83 8.75 -15.17 -12.78
C ASP A 83 9.02 -13.68 -12.46
N ASN A 84 7.97 -12.87 -12.26
CA ASN A 84 8.07 -11.41 -12.03
C ASN A 84 7.62 -11.04 -10.61
N ALA A 85 7.88 -9.78 -10.22
CA ALA A 85 7.53 -9.29 -8.89
C ALA A 85 6.06 -8.87 -8.84
N VAL A 86 5.18 -9.83 -8.53
CA VAL A 86 3.78 -9.54 -8.18
C VAL A 86 3.68 -9.36 -6.68
N GLU A 87 3.27 -8.17 -6.27
CA GLU A 87 3.31 -7.68 -4.89
C GLU A 87 1.91 -7.26 -4.41
N PHE A 88 1.71 -7.25 -3.10
CA PHE A 88 0.41 -6.99 -2.48
C PHE A 88 0.48 -5.83 -1.49
N PHE A 89 -0.39 -4.84 -1.66
CA PHE A 89 -0.36 -3.62 -0.85
C PHE A 89 -1.75 -3.20 -0.37
N VAL A 90 -2.17 -3.78 0.75
CA VAL A 90 -3.43 -3.42 1.42
C VAL A 90 -3.16 -2.97 2.86
N SER A 91 -4.20 -2.51 3.56
CA SER A 91 -4.08 -2.22 4.99
C SER A 91 -3.60 -3.46 5.75
N TYR A 92 -2.50 -3.32 6.48
CA TYR A 92 -1.89 -4.34 7.32
C TYR A 92 -2.60 -4.50 8.67
N TYR A 93 -3.71 -3.79 8.89
CA TYR A 93 -4.53 -3.98 10.06
C TYR A 93 -5.59 -5.06 9.81
N ASP A 94 -5.62 -6.08 10.66
CA ASP A 94 -6.73 -7.05 10.75
C ASP A 94 -7.92 -6.41 11.48
N TYR A 95 -7.63 -5.63 12.51
CA TYR A 95 -8.57 -4.78 13.21
C TYR A 95 -7.98 -3.38 13.35
N TYR A 96 -8.79 -2.35 13.11
CA TYR A 96 -8.37 -0.96 13.26
C TYR A 96 -9.51 -0.11 13.80
N GLN A 97 -9.30 0.42 14.99
CA GLN A 97 -10.11 1.47 15.59
C GLN A 97 -9.32 2.78 15.55
N PRO A 98 -9.79 3.78 14.80
CA PRO A 98 -9.16 5.08 14.78
C PRO A 98 -9.27 5.80 16.13
N GLU A 99 -8.26 6.61 16.47
CA GLU A 99 -8.42 7.66 17.49
C GLU A 99 -9.57 8.60 17.09
N ALA A 100 -10.49 8.85 18.02
CA ALA A 100 -11.64 9.73 17.82
C ALA A 100 -12.10 10.35 19.14
N TYR A 101 -12.79 11.48 19.05
CA TYR A 101 -13.46 12.09 20.20
C TYR A 101 -14.91 12.36 19.83
N VAL A 102 -15.84 11.98 20.70
CA VAL A 102 -17.28 12.16 20.51
C VAL A 102 -17.77 13.25 21.46
N PRO A 103 -17.96 14.49 21.00
CA PRO A 103 -18.26 15.62 21.88
C PRO A 103 -19.58 15.49 22.64
N SER A 104 -20.58 14.83 22.04
CA SER A 104 -21.90 14.66 22.65
C SER A 104 -21.90 13.78 23.90
N SER A 105 -20.93 12.87 24.03
CA SER A 105 -20.79 11.98 25.18
C SER A 105 -19.49 12.20 25.96
N ASP A 106 -18.70 13.25 25.63
CA ASP A 106 -17.37 13.52 26.19
C ASP A 106 -16.49 12.26 26.24
N THR A 107 -16.56 11.44 25.17
CA THR A 107 -15.90 10.15 25.12
C THR A 107 -14.70 10.21 24.19
N PHE A 108 -13.51 10.01 24.75
CA PHE A 108 -12.30 9.78 23.96
C PHE A 108 -12.14 8.30 23.66
N ILE A 109 -11.98 7.98 22.39
CA ILE A 109 -11.79 6.63 21.87
C ILE A 109 -10.31 6.50 21.51
N GLU A 110 -9.61 5.66 22.26
CA GLU A 110 -8.20 5.37 21.98
C GLU A 110 -8.04 4.60 20.66
N LYS A 111 -6.89 4.83 20.02
CA LYS A 111 -6.45 4.03 18.89
C LYS A 111 -6.19 2.62 19.39
N ASP A 112 -6.88 1.65 18.81
CA ASP A 112 -6.65 0.23 19.05
C ASP A 112 -6.54 -0.47 17.71
N ALA A 113 -5.52 -1.30 17.54
CA ALA A 113 -5.24 -1.90 16.25
C ALA A 113 -4.48 -3.22 16.40
N SER A 114 -4.81 -4.17 15.54
CA SER A 114 -4.09 -5.44 15.40
C SER A 114 -3.41 -5.47 14.04
N VAL A 115 -2.08 -5.59 14.07
CA VAL A 115 -1.23 -5.65 12.88
C VAL A 115 -1.06 -7.10 12.43
N ASN A 116 -1.27 -7.32 11.14
CA ASN A 116 -0.93 -8.55 10.46
C ASN A 116 0.50 -8.45 9.92
N GLU A 117 1.43 -9.13 10.59
CA GLU A 117 2.86 -9.09 10.26
C GLU A 117 3.15 -9.57 8.83
N HIS A 118 2.37 -10.51 8.31
CA HIS A 118 2.55 -11.01 6.95
C HIS A 118 2.18 -9.94 5.91
N ILE A 119 1.05 -9.24 6.11
CA ILE A 119 0.67 -8.13 5.22
C ILE A 119 1.63 -6.95 5.35
N GLU A 120 2.14 -6.65 6.55
CA GLU A 120 3.18 -5.63 6.73
C GLU A 120 4.44 -5.98 5.92
N GLN A 121 4.89 -7.23 5.96
CA GLN A 121 6.00 -7.66 5.12
C GLN A 121 5.67 -7.52 3.63
N MET A 122 4.50 -7.98 3.16
CA MET A 122 4.13 -7.84 1.75
C MET A 122 4.14 -6.39 1.29
N ARG A 123 3.77 -5.44 2.16
CA ARG A 123 3.86 -4.00 1.86
C ARG A 123 5.30 -3.50 1.74
N LEU A 124 6.19 -3.95 2.63
CA LEU A 124 7.61 -3.62 2.56
C LEU A 124 8.23 -4.20 1.28
N SER A 125 7.87 -5.45 0.95
CA SER A 125 8.26 -6.12 -0.31
C SER A 125 7.81 -5.31 -1.52
N ALA A 126 6.56 -4.85 -1.55
CA ALA A 126 6.03 -4.03 -2.64
C ALA A 126 6.83 -2.74 -2.86
N THR A 127 7.10 -1.98 -1.79
CA THR A 127 7.88 -0.74 -1.90
C THR A 127 9.32 -0.99 -2.31
N LYS A 128 9.95 -2.06 -1.81
CA LYS A 128 11.29 -2.46 -2.25
C LYS A 128 11.30 -2.86 -3.73
N ALA A 129 10.33 -3.65 -4.17
CA ALA A 129 10.25 -4.12 -5.54
C ALA A 129 10.17 -2.94 -6.52
N LEU A 130 9.31 -1.96 -6.23
CA LEU A 130 9.18 -0.73 -7.03
C LEU A 130 10.49 0.06 -7.13
N LEU A 131 11.33 0.03 -6.10
CA LEU A 131 12.62 0.73 -6.06
C LEU A 131 13.75 -0.03 -6.75
N GLU A 132 13.76 -1.37 -6.70
CA GLU A 132 14.87 -2.20 -7.19
C GLU A 132 14.67 -2.73 -8.61
N ARG A 133 13.41 -2.84 -9.08
CA ARG A 133 13.05 -3.59 -10.28
C ARG A 133 12.01 -2.86 -11.12
N ARG A 134 11.92 -3.25 -12.40
CA ARG A 134 10.89 -2.71 -13.31
C ARG A 134 9.77 -3.71 -13.63
N ASP A 135 10.02 -5.00 -13.48
CA ASP A 135 9.02 -6.06 -13.69
C ASP A 135 8.13 -6.25 -12.47
N VAL A 136 7.45 -5.17 -12.05
CA VAL A 136 6.66 -5.11 -10.81
C VAL A 136 5.19 -4.84 -11.10
N ILE A 137 4.31 -5.70 -10.57
CA ILE A 137 2.87 -5.45 -10.49
C ILE A 137 2.51 -5.35 -9.02
N VAL A 138 2.02 -4.20 -8.57
CA VAL A 138 1.52 -4.04 -7.20
C VAL A 138 -0.01 -4.02 -7.22
N VAL A 139 -0.63 -5.05 -6.65
CA VAL A 139 -2.08 -5.07 -6.43
C VAL A 139 -2.37 -4.41 -5.08
N ALA A 140 -3.07 -3.28 -5.12
CA ALA A 140 -3.27 -2.44 -3.95
C ALA A 140 -4.75 -2.09 -3.72
N SER A 141 -5.10 -1.80 -2.47
CA SER A 141 -6.38 -1.15 -2.15
C SER A 141 -6.21 0.37 -2.08
N VAL A 142 -7.24 1.10 -1.65
CA VAL A 142 -7.13 2.52 -1.27
C VAL A 142 -6.05 2.78 -0.20
N SER A 143 -5.44 1.77 0.41
CA SER A 143 -4.22 1.98 1.19
C SER A 143 -3.08 2.63 0.39
N ALA A 144 -3.08 2.54 -0.95
CA ALA A 144 -2.09 3.18 -1.81
C ALA A 144 -2.09 4.71 -1.72
N ILE A 145 -3.24 5.32 -1.36
CA ILE A 145 -3.37 6.78 -1.25
C ILE A 145 -3.12 7.30 0.18
N TYR A 146 -2.76 6.42 1.12
CA TYR A 146 -2.44 6.80 2.50
C TYR A 146 -0.94 7.05 2.66
N GLY A 147 -0.62 7.92 3.62
CA GLY A 147 0.75 8.33 3.92
C GLY A 147 1.69 7.16 4.22
N LEU A 148 2.84 7.18 3.57
CA LEU A 148 4.04 6.38 3.80
C LEU A 148 5.20 7.33 4.15
N GLY A 149 6.33 6.77 4.54
CA GLY A 149 7.56 7.56 4.59
C GLY A 149 8.00 7.96 3.19
N ASP A 150 8.73 9.07 3.15
CA ASP A 150 9.32 9.59 1.94
C ASP A 150 10.32 8.58 1.33
N PRO A 151 10.21 8.25 0.03
CA PRO A 151 11.09 7.30 -0.63
C PRO A 151 12.58 7.64 -0.48
N ASP A 152 12.96 8.92 -0.58
CA ASP A 152 14.36 9.33 -0.48
C ASP A 152 14.88 9.19 0.95
N LEU A 153 14.05 9.50 1.95
CA LEU A 153 14.40 9.24 3.35
C LEU A 153 14.50 7.75 3.64
N TYR A 154 13.58 6.94 3.10
CA TYR A 154 13.59 5.49 3.24
C TYR A 154 14.87 4.88 2.65
N LEU A 155 15.27 5.32 1.45
CA LEU A 155 16.52 4.90 0.80
C LEU A 155 17.77 5.33 1.59
N LYS A 156 17.79 6.54 2.16
CA LYS A 156 18.90 7.01 3.01
C LYS A 156 19.09 6.20 4.30
N MET A 157 18.03 5.52 4.75
CA MET A 157 18.09 4.70 5.95
C MET A 157 18.68 3.31 5.71
N MET A 158 18.76 2.84 4.47
CA MET A 158 19.27 1.49 4.16
C MET A 158 20.66 1.21 4.77
N LEU A 159 20.91 -0.06 5.07
CA LEU A 159 22.23 -0.57 5.42
C LEU A 159 22.77 -1.42 4.28
N HIS A 160 23.82 -0.95 3.63
CA HIS A 160 24.53 -1.70 2.60
C HIS A 160 25.70 -2.45 3.24
N LEU A 161 25.75 -3.76 3.02
CA LEU A 161 26.88 -4.61 3.39
C LEU A 161 27.50 -5.17 2.12
N THR A 162 28.83 -5.12 2.04
CA THR A 162 29.60 -5.68 0.94
C THR A 162 30.75 -6.49 1.51
N ARG A 163 31.08 -7.62 0.89
CA ARG A 163 32.25 -8.41 1.27
C ARG A 163 33.52 -7.56 1.16
N GLY A 164 34.36 -7.59 2.19
CA GLY A 164 35.56 -6.77 2.33
C GLY A 164 35.31 -5.36 2.88
N MET A 165 34.07 -5.02 3.26
CA MET A 165 33.77 -3.76 3.92
C MET A 165 34.39 -3.74 5.31
N ILE A 166 35.14 -2.67 5.63
CA ILE A 166 35.67 -2.43 6.97
C ILE A 166 34.57 -1.81 7.84
N ILE A 167 34.00 -2.61 8.72
CA ILE A 167 32.94 -2.21 9.66
C ILE A 167 32.94 -3.15 10.86
N ASP A 168 32.93 -2.59 12.06
CA ASP A 168 32.88 -3.37 13.29
C ASP A 168 31.45 -3.85 13.61
N GLN A 169 31.37 -4.91 14.40
CA GLN A 169 30.08 -5.48 14.83
C GLN A 169 29.16 -4.43 15.46
N ARG A 170 29.64 -3.57 16.35
CA ARG A 170 28.77 -2.63 17.09
C ARG A 170 28.16 -1.59 16.17
N SER A 171 28.88 -1.17 15.13
CA SER A 171 28.36 -0.28 14.10
C SER A 171 27.21 -0.91 13.32
N ILE A 172 27.33 -2.19 12.93
CA ILE A 172 26.23 -2.93 12.28
C ILE A 172 25.00 -3.00 13.20
N LEU A 173 25.19 -3.38 14.48
CA LEU A 173 24.07 -3.51 15.42
C LEU A 173 23.37 -2.17 15.68
N ARG A 174 24.14 -1.08 15.82
CA ARG A 174 23.58 0.28 15.95
C ARG A 174 22.73 0.64 14.74
N ARG A 175 23.24 0.38 13.53
CA ARG A 175 22.51 0.68 12.29
C ARG A 175 21.24 -0.16 12.16
N LEU A 176 21.27 -1.43 12.56
CA LEU A 176 20.07 -2.28 12.60
C LEU A 176 19.03 -1.73 13.59
N SER A 177 19.45 -1.23 14.75
CA SER A 177 18.53 -0.54 15.70
C SER A 177 17.94 0.75 15.12
N GLU A 178 18.72 1.55 14.38
CA GLU A 178 18.21 2.72 13.65
C GLU A 178 17.19 2.34 12.57
N LEU A 179 17.36 1.17 11.96
CA LEU A 179 16.39 0.55 11.04
C LEU A 179 15.17 -0.07 11.73
N GLN A 180 15.07 0.09 13.06
CA GLN A 180 14.04 -0.48 13.94
C GLN A 180 14.03 -2.01 14.04
N TYR A 181 15.14 -2.67 13.73
CA TYR A 181 15.25 -4.10 13.99
C TYR A 181 15.48 -4.35 15.48
N THR A 182 14.88 -5.42 15.98
CA THR A 182 15.00 -5.81 17.39
C THR A 182 16.00 -6.95 17.54
N ARG A 183 16.89 -6.87 18.54
CA ARG A 183 17.75 -8.01 18.86
C ARG A 183 16.93 -9.10 19.54
N ASN A 184 16.95 -10.32 19.00
CA ASN A 184 16.29 -11.47 19.62
C ASN A 184 17.09 -12.76 19.39
N ASP A 185 17.87 -13.16 20.39
CA ASP A 185 18.72 -14.35 20.31
C ASP A 185 17.93 -15.67 20.48
N GLN A 186 16.71 -15.62 21.03
CA GLN A 186 15.86 -16.79 21.28
C GLN A 186 14.90 -17.09 20.13
N ALA A 187 14.14 -16.09 19.68
CA ALA A 187 13.18 -16.20 18.60
C ALA A 187 13.66 -15.40 17.39
N PHE A 188 14.14 -16.11 16.37
CA PHE A 188 14.59 -15.51 15.13
C PHE A 188 13.41 -15.39 14.16
N GLN A 189 12.94 -14.16 13.96
CA GLN A 189 11.71 -13.81 13.24
C GLN A 189 12.01 -12.58 12.38
N ARG A 190 11.11 -12.25 11.45
CA ARG A 190 11.29 -11.10 10.55
C ARG A 190 11.44 -9.80 11.34
N GLY A 191 12.31 -8.92 10.86
CA GLY A 191 12.62 -7.66 11.55
C GLY A 191 13.44 -7.85 12.83
N THR A 192 14.05 -9.02 13.04
CA THR A 192 14.98 -9.26 14.15
C THR A 192 16.38 -9.62 13.68
N PHE A 193 17.35 -9.47 14.58
CA PHE A 193 18.70 -9.97 14.40
C PHE A 193 19.20 -10.68 15.66
N ARG A 194 20.19 -11.56 15.51
CA ARG A 194 20.86 -12.24 16.62
C ARG A 194 22.36 -12.27 16.40
N VAL A 195 23.11 -12.40 17.49
CA VAL A 195 24.58 -12.32 17.46
C VAL A 195 25.18 -13.54 18.14
N ARG A 196 26.09 -14.23 17.44
CA ARG A 196 26.81 -15.42 17.92
C ARG A 196 28.30 -15.28 17.60
N GLY A 197 29.07 -14.74 18.53
CA GLY A 197 30.48 -14.42 18.29
C GLY A 197 30.61 -13.36 17.20
N GLU A 198 31.32 -13.69 16.11
CA GLU A 198 31.53 -12.81 14.94
C GLU A 198 30.44 -12.96 13.87
N VAL A 199 29.44 -13.81 14.12
CA VAL A 199 28.32 -14.05 13.20
C VAL A 199 27.11 -13.22 13.62
N ILE A 200 26.57 -12.45 12.68
CA ILE A 200 25.32 -11.71 12.82
C ILE A 200 24.31 -12.30 11.84
N ASP A 201 23.25 -12.91 12.37
CA ASP A 201 22.11 -13.32 11.55
C ASP A 201 21.04 -12.22 11.59
N ILE A 202 20.56 -11.78 10.45
CA ILE A 202 19.56 -10.73 10.27
C ILE A 202 18.42 -11.32 9.45
N PHE A 203 17.18 -11.21 9.91
CA PHE A 203 16.02 -11.59 9.11
C PHE A 203 15.36 -10.31 8.58
N PRO A 204 15.58 -9.93 7.31
CA PRO A 204 15.03 -8.69 6.74
C PRO A 204 13.51 -8.66 6.85
N ALA A 205 12.96 -7.50 7.20
CA ALA A 205 11.53 -7.32 7.45
C ALA A 205 10.68 -7.49 6.18
N GLU A 206 11.28 -7.20 5.03
CA GLU A 206 10.64 -7.32 3.72
C GLU A 206 10.82 -8.68 3.06
N SER A 207 11.67 -9.55 3.61
CA SER A 207 11.95 -10.87 3.06
C SER A 207 10.84 -11.86 3.41
N ASP A 208 10.54 -12.79 2.49
CA ASP A 208 9.56 -13.85 2.72
C ASP A 208 10.17 -15.03 3.50
N ASP A 209 11.28 -15.54 3.01
CA ASP A 209 11.82 -16.82 3.51
C ASP A 209 13.35 -16.83 3.60
N ILE A 210 14.02 -15.72 3.29
CA ILE A 210 15.48 -15.64 3.26
C ILE A 210 15.98 -14.73 4.38
N ALA A 211 16.92 -15.23 5.17
CA ALA A 211 17.70 -14.45 6.13
C ALA A 211 19.14 -14.23 5.63
N LEU A 212 19.77 -13.18 6.13
CA LEU A 212 21.17 -12.85 5.85
C LEU A 212 22.04 -13.26 7.03
N ARG A 213 23.10 -14.02 6.76
CA ARG A 213 24.21 -14.24 7.68
C ARG A 213 25.40 -13.39 7.26
N VAL A 214 25.87 -12.57 8.20
CA VAL A 214 27.08 -11.75 8.08
C VAL A 214 28.15 -12.37 8.96
N GLU A 215 29.23 -12.83 8.36
CA GLU A 215 30.41 -13.34 9.05
C GLU A 215 31.49 -12.26 9.01
N LEU A 216 31.95 -11.83 10.18
CA LEU A 216 33.03 -10.87 10.34
C LEU A 216 34.34 -11.60 10.64
N PHE A 217 35.44 -11.01 10.22
CA PHE A 217 36.79 -11.34 10.69
C PHE A 217 37.42 -10.04 11.18
N ASP A 218 37.61 -9.91 12.51
CA ASP A 218 37.94 -8.64 13.17
C ASP A 218 36.95 -7.50 12.80
N GLU A 219 37.39 -6.53 11.99
CA GLU A 219 36.61 -5.38 11.54
C GLU A 219 36.26 -5.46 10.05
N GLU A 220 36.30 -6.65 9.44
CA GLU A 220 36.01 -6.85 8.01
C GLU A 220 34.85 -7.82 7.79
N VAL A 221 33.94 -7.50 6.86
CA VAL A 221 32.92 -8.44 6.38
C VAL A 221 33.56 -9.51 5.51
N GLU A 222 33.84 -10.68 6.10
CA GLU A 222 34.46 -11.80 5.40
C GLU A 222 33.50 -12.47 4.41
N ARG A 223 32.25 -12.66 4.83
CA ARG A 223 31.25 -13.40 4.04
C ARG A 223 29.82 -12.96 4.32
N LEU A 224 29.02 -12.94 3.25
CA LEU A 224 27.57 -12.73 3.29
C LEU A 224 26.89 -13.97 2.69
N SER A 225 26.04 -14.65 3.47
CA SER A 225 25.31 -15.84 3.02
C SER A 225 23.81 -15.67 3.22
N LEU A 226 23.03 -16.02 2.20
CA LEU A 226 21.58 -16.15 2.29
C LEU A 226 21.24 -17.55 2.77
N PHE A 227 20.32 -17.65 3.73
CA PHE A 227 19.95 -18.93 4.33
C PHE A 227 18.48 -18.97 4.73
N ASP A 228 17.93 -20.16 4.80
CA ASP A 228 16.58 -20.40 5.31
C ASP A 228 16.57 -20.26 6.85
N PRO A 229 15.80 -19.32 7.43
CA PRO A 229 15.76 -19.05 8.87
C PRO A 229 15.17 -20.20 9.69
N LEU A 230 14.36 -21.09 9.08
CA LEU A 230 13.76 -22.26 9.73
C LEU A 230 14.73 -23.44 9.78
N THR A 231 15.39 -23.77 8.66
CA THR A 231 16.26 -24.95 8.56
C THR A 231 17.73 -24.65 8.83
N GLY A 232 18.15 -23.40 8.66
CA GLY A 232 19.56 -22.98 8.73
C GLY A 232 20.37 -23.34 7.48
N GLN A 233 19.74 -23.92 6.45
CA GLN A 233 20.40 -24.28 5.20
C GLN A 233 20.84 -23.03 4.45
N ILE A 234 22.12 -22.97 4.09
CA ILE A 234 22.64 -21.91 3.23
C ILE A 234 22.13 -22.15 1.81
N ASP A 235 21.45 -21.15 1.26
CA ASP A 235 20.98 -21.12 -0.12
C ASP A 235 22.11 -20.66 -1.04
N SER A 236 22.68 -19.48 -0.77
CA SER A 236 23.67 -18.86 -1.64
C SER A 236 24.62 -17.91 -0.90
N VAL A 237 25.78 -17.64 -1.50
CA VAL A 237 26.75 -16.64 -0.99
C VAL A 237 26.71 -15.45 -1.94
N VAL A 238 26.55 -14.25 -1.38
CA VAL A 238 26.39 -13.02 -2.16
C VAL A 238 27.55 -12.05 -1.91
N PRO A 239 27.96 -11.24 -2.91
CA PRO A 239 29.03 -10.26 -2.71
C PRO A 239 28.57 -9.03 -1.95
N ARG A 240 27.26 -8.73 -1.98
CA ARG A 240 26.64 -7.57 -1.34
C ARG A 240 25.19 -7.89 -0.96
N PHE A 241 24.69 -7.21 0.07
CA PHE A 241 23.29 -7.26 0.47
C PHE A 241 22.86 -5.90 1.05
N THR A 242 21.62 -5.52 0.79
CA THR A 242 21.02 -4.30 1.32
C THR A 242 19.92 -4.67 2.30
N ILE A 243 20.02 -4.19 3.53
CA ILE A 243 18.98 -4.34 4.56
C ILE A 243 18.11 -3.07 4.55
N TYR A 244 16.81 -3.28 4.36
CA TYR A 244 15.80 -2.23 4.35
C TYR A 244 15.22 -1.99 5.74
N PRO A 245 14.72 -0.77 6.03
CA PRO A 245 14.04 -0.47 7.29
C PRO A 245 12.83 -1.36 7.57
N LYS A 246 12.61 -1.70 8.84
CA LYS A 246 11.46 -2.51 9.29
C LYS A 246 10.11 -1.81 9.10
N THR A 247 10.10 -0.49 8.96
CA THR A 247 8.87 0.31 8.81
C THR A 247 9.02 1.37 7.75
N HIS A 248 7.92 1.74 7.10
CA HIS A 248 7.88 2.89 6.19
C HIS A 248 8.11 4.22 6.89
N TYR A 249 7.86 4.35 8.20
CA TYR A 249 7.97 5.64 8.91
C TYR A 249 9.35 5.90 9.55
N VAL A 250 10.38 5.18 9.10
CA VAL A 250 11.74 5.40 9.60
C VAL A 250 12.22 6.79 9.18
N THR A 251 12.84 7.52 10.10
CA THR A 251 13.31 8.89 9.86
C THR A 251 14.71 9.06 10.47
N PRO A 252 15.67 9.71 9.77
CA PRO A 252 16.99 9.99 10.34
C PRO A 252 16.91 10.81 11.64
N ARG A 253 17.83 10.56 12.59
CA ARG A 253 17.84 11.24 13.90
C ARG A 253 17.91 12.76 13.79
N GLU A 254 18.71 13.28 12.86
CA GLU A 254 18.82 14.73 12.61
C GLU A 254 17.47 15.34 12.22
N ARG A 255 16.69 14.63 11.41
CA ARG A 255 15.36 15.07 10.98
C ARG A 255 14.35 15.03 12.13
N ILE A 256 14.43 14.03 13.02
CA ILE A 256 13.61 13.97 14.23
C ILE A 256 13.89 15.19 15.13
N LEU A 257 15.16 15.51 15.36
CA LEU A 257 15.55 16.66 16.20
C LEU A 257 15.05 17.98 15.60
N GLN A 258 15.14 18.15 14.28
CA GLN A 258 14.59 19.32 13.60
C GLN A 258 13.06 19.39 13.73
N ALA A 259 12.37 18.27 13.47
CA ALA A 259 10.92 18.18 13.59
C ALA A 259 10.44 18.54 15.01
N MET A 260 11.18 18.12 16.05
CA MET A 260 10.86 18.46 17.44
C MET A 260 10.87 19.98 17.69
N GLU A 261 11.81 20.72 17.12
CA GLU A 261 11.83 22.19 17.24
C GLU A 261 10.62 22.83 16.54
N ASP A 262 10.28 22.36 15.34
CA ASP A 262 9.12 22.87 14.60
C ASP A 262 7.79 22.55 15.32
N ILE A 263 7.69 21.37 15.96
CA ILE A 263 6.52 20.97 16.77
C ILE A 263 6.39 21.84 18.02
N LYS A 264 7.50 22.21 18.68
CA LYS A 264 7.49 23.11 19.85
C LYS A 264 6.94 24.49 19.47
N VAL A 265 7.29 25.00 18.29
CA VAL A 265 6.78 26.26 17.77
C VAL A 265 5.27 26.19 17.54
N GLU A 266 4.78 25.17 16.84
CA GLU A 266 3.33 25.01 16.60
C GLU A 266 2.55 24.80 17.90
N LEU A 267 3.12 24.07 18.87
CA LEU A 267 2.53 23.94 20.20
C LEU A 267 2.39 25.29 20.88
N ALA A 268 3.43 26.13 20.88
CA ALA A 268 3.38 27.46 21.49
C ALA A 268 2.29 28.34 20.85
N ASP A 269 2.21 28.35 19.52
CA ASP A 269 1.18 29.08 18.78
C ASP A 269 -0.23 28.55 19.08
N ARG A 270 -0.41 27.22 19.08
CA ARG A 270 -1.71 26.59 19.37
C ARG A 270 -2.16 26.89 20.79
N ARG A 271 -1.25 26.84 21.76
CA ARG A 271 -1.54 27.19 23.17
C ARG A 271 -2.03 28.63 23.29
N ARG A 272 -1.36 29.58 22.63
CA ARG A 272 -1.79 31.00 22.63
C ARG A 272 -3.22 31.15 22.11
N VAL A 273 -3.54 30.54 20.97
CA VAL A 273 -4.90 30.57 20.40
C VAL A 273 -5.93 29.98 21.36
N LEU A 274 -5.65 28.85 22.00
CA LEU A 274 -6.58 28.21 22.93
C LEU A 274 -6.81 29.08 24.19
N LEU A 275 -5.76 29.67 24.77
CA LEU A 275 -5.86 30.57 25.92
C LEU A 275 -6.63 31.86 25.59
N GLU A 276 -6.34 32.50 24.45
CA GLU A 276 -7.06 33.70 23.98
C GLU A 276 -8.57 33.43 23.79
N ASN A 277 -8.95 32.19 23.52
CA ASN A 277 -10.34 31.76 23.35
C ASN A 277 -10.95 31.11 24.62
N ASN A 278 -10.29 31.20 25.78
CA ASN A 278 -10.72 30.58 27.05
C ASN A 278 -10.91 29.04 26.99
N LYS A 279 -10.25 28.35 26.06
CA LYS A 279 -10.25 26.89 25.93
C LYS A 279 -9.17 26.25 26.81
N LEU A 280 -9.33 26.37 28.13
CA LEU A 280 -8.30 26.00 29.11
C LEU A 280 -8.06 24.48 29.19
N LEU A 281 -9.12 23.67 29.07
CA LEU A 281 -9.02 22.21 29.13
C LEU A 281 -8.30 21.65 27.89
N GLU A 282 -8.65 22.15 26.72
CA GLU A 282 -8.02 21.80 25.46
C GLU A 282 -6.54 22.19 25.43
N GLU A 283 -6.19 23.35 25.99
CA GLU A 283 -4.79 23.80 26.11
C GLU A 283 -3.96 22.88 27.02
N GLN A 284 -4.52 22.52 28.18
CA GLN A 284 -3.85 21.61 29.10
C GLN A 284 -3.62 20.24 28.44
N ARG A 285 -4.65 19.71 27.77
CA ARG A 285 -4.62 18.42 27.09
C ARG A 285 -3.56 18.37 25.99
N ILE A 286 -3.55 19.36 25.10
CA ILE A 286 -2.60 19.37 23.97
C ILE A 286 -1.16 19.53 24.46
N THR A 287 -0.95 20.34 25.49
CA THR A 287 0.37 20.59 26.07
C THR A 287 0.94 19.31 26.69
N GLN A 288 0.18 18.65 27.57
CA GLN A 288 0.63 17.42 28.23
C GLN A 288 0.96 16.33 27.21
N ARG A 289 0.06 16.10 26.25
CA ARG A 289 0.26 15.05 25.24
C ARG A 289 1.45 15.34 24.33
N THR A 290 1.57 16.56 23.82
CA THR A 290 2.66 16.92 22.89
C THR A 290 4.02 16.89 23.61
N GLN A 291 4.08 17.33 24.87
CA GLN A 291 5.32 17.26 25.65
C GLN A 291 5.76 15.82 25.89
N PHE A 292 4.83 14.94 26.26
CA PHE A 292 5.11 13.51 26.39
C PHE A 292 5.61 12.90 25.07
N ASP A 293 4.94 13.18 23.95
CA ASP A 293 5.36 12.69 22.63
C ASP A 293 6.78 13.20 22.26
N LEU A 294 7.10 14.47 22.55
CA LEU A 294 8.44 15.04 22.35
C LEU A 294 9.52 14.39 23.23
N GLU A 295 9.21 14.08 24.49
CA GLU A 295 10.13 13.34 25.38
C GLU A 295 10.42 11.94 24.83
N MET A 296 9.38 11.23 24.38
CA MET A 296 9.52 9.91 23.76
C MET A 296 10.35 9.96 22.47
N MET A 297 10.13 10.96 21.61
CA MET A 297 10.94 11.17 20.41
C MET A 297 12.42 11.46 20.74
N SER A 298 12.69 12.22 21.81
CA SER A 298 14.04 12.55 22.25
C SER A 298 14.82 11.32 22.73
N GLU A 299 14.17 10.48 23.54
CA GLU A 299 14.79 9.31 24.19
C GLU A 299 14.86 8.09 23.27
N LEU A 300 13.75 7.77 22.59
CA LEU A 300 13.62 6.54 21.80
C LEU A 300 13.75 6.75 20.29
N GLY A 301 13.68 8.00 19.80
CA GLY A 301 13.61 8.30 18.38
C GLY A 301 12.23 8.05 17.76
N TYR A 302 11.22 7.69 18.56
CA TYR A 302 9.83 7.55 18.11
C TYR A 302 8.84 7.72 19.28
N CYS A 303 7.56 7.92 18.96
CA CYS A 303 6.46 7.95 19.93
C CYS A 303 5.25 7.17 19.40
N SER A 304 4.27 6.90 20.28
CA SER A 304 3.00 6.31 19.83
C SER A 304 2.20 7.33 19.03
N GLY A 305 1.71 6.95 17.86
CA GLY A 305 0.99 7.88 16.99
C GLY A 305 1.90 8.89 16.28
N ILE A 306 3.18 8.54 16.09
CA ILE A 306 4.19 9.38 15.41
C ILE A 306 3.73 9.87 14.03
N GLU A 307 2.86 9.12 13.35
CA GLU A 307 2.26 9.51 12.09
C GLU A 307 1.51 10.86 12.15
N ASN A 308 1.03 11.28 13.32
CA ASN A 308 0.38 12.60 13.48
C ASN A 308 1.35 13.77 13.33
N TYR A 309 2.66 13.51 13.34
CA TYR A 309 3.72 14.48 13.10
C TYR A 309 4.35 14.31 11.71
N SER A 310 3.72 13.52 10.81
CA SER A 310 4.30 13.14 9.51
C SER A 310 4.75 14.34 8.68
N ARG A 311 4.01 15.45 8.66
CA ARG A 311 4.40 16.70 7.98
C ARG A 311 5.82 17.13 8.36
N TYR A 312 6.10 17.16 9.66
CA TYR A 312 7.41 17.56 10.17
C TYR A 312 8.47 16.50 9.89
N LEU A 313 8.11 15.22 9.89
CA LEU A 313 9.06 14.16 9.62
C LEU A 313 9.45 14.09 8.13
N SER A 314 8.52 14.39 7.23
CA SER A 314 8.73 14.33 5.77
C SER A 314 9.20 15.64 5.13
N ALA A 315 9.37 16.72 5.90
CA ALA A 315 9.75 18.06 5.38
C ALA A 315 8.78 18.67 4.36
N ARG A 316 7.51 18.22 4.37
CA ARG A 316 6.46 18.74 3.49
C ARG A 316 5.89 20.04 4.03
N GLY A 317 5.37 20.87 3.13
CA GLY A 317 4.73 22.13 3.47
C GLY A 317 3.37 21.94 4.18
N PRO A 318 2.86 22.95 4.91
CA PRO A 318 1.51 22.93 5.44
C PRO A 318 0.46 22.68 4.36
N GLY A 319 -0.45 21.74 4.60
CA GLY A 319 -1.52 21.37 3.67
C GLY A 319 -1.12 20.41 2.55
N GLU A 320 0.16 20.08 2.37
CA GLU A 320 0.60 19.03 1.43
C GLU A 320 0.26 17.64 1.96
N ALA A 321 -0.06 16.70 1.07
CA ALA A 321 -0.25 15.30 1.44
C ALA A 321 1.09 14.66 1.83
N PRO A 322 1.09 13.66 2.73
CA PRO A 322 2.26 12.84 2.96
C PRO A 322 2.59 12.05 1.67
N PRO A 323 3.85 11.62 1.49
CA PRO A 323 4.21 10.67 0.43
C PRO A 323 3.31 9.43 0.49
N THR A 324 2.97 8.85 -0.64
CA THR A 324 2.08 7.69 -0.76
C THR A 324 2.73 6.62 -1.63
N LEU A 325 2.04 5.52 -1.93
CA LEU A 325 2.58 4.50 -2.83
C LEU A 325 2.81 5.05 -4.24
N PHE A 326 2.07 6.10 -4.64
CA PHE A 326 2.25 6.76 -5.94
C PHE A 326 3.63 7.41 -6.08
N ASP A 327 4.22 7.92 -4.98
CA ASP A 327 5.57 8.48 -5.00
C ASP A 327 6.66 7.40 -5.16
N TYR A 328 6.33 6.12 -4.94
CA TYR A 328 7.20 4.97 -5.21
C TYR A 328 7.03 4.42 -6.63
N LEU A 329 5.93 4.74 -7.31
CA LEU A 329 5.69 4.30 -8.67
C LEU A 329 6.57 5.10 -9.64
N PRO A 330 7.32 4.45 -10.54
CA PRO A 330 8.13 5.15 -11.52
C PRO A 330 7.28 6.08 -12.42
N ALA A 331 7.91 7.13 -12.95
CA ALA A 331 7.21 8.13 -13.78
C ALA A 331 6.57 7.56 -15.06
N ASP A 332 7.13 6.48 -15.59
CA ASP A 332 6.58 5.69 -16.71
C ASP A 332 5.68 4.55 -16.24
N GLY A 333 5.20 4.57 -15.00
CA GLY A 333 4.29 3.56 -14.46
C GLY A 333 2.93 3.55 -15.17
N LEU A 334 2.19 2.45 -15.00
CA LEU A 334 0.81 2.29 -15.46
C LEU A 334 -0.11 2.13 -14.24
N LEU A 335 -1.27 2.77 -14.28
CA LEU A 335 -2.33 2.58 -13.29
C LEU A 335 -3.48 1.80 -13.92
N VAL A 336 -3.93 0.74 -13.26
CA VAL A 336 -5.16 0.03 -13.60
C VAL A 336 -6.12 0.18 -12.43
N VAL A 337 -7.34 0.64 -12.68
CA VAL A 337 -8.37 0.80 -11.65
C VAL A 337 -9.46 -0.21 -11.90
N ASP A 338 -9.45 -1.30 -11.13
CA ASP A 338 -10.48 -2.33 -11.20
C ASP A 338 -11.76 -1.91 -10.48
N GLU A 339 -12.90 -2.34 -11.03
CA GLU A 339 -14.23 -1.89 -10.67
C GLU A 339 -14.28 -0.37 -10.46
N SER A 340 -13.81 0.37 -11.47
CA SER A 340 -13.56 1.82 -11.40
C SER A 340 -14.75 2.62 -10.88
N HIS A 341 -15.96 2.18 -11.23
CA HIS A 341 -17.22 2.81 -10.82
C HIS A 341 -17.44 2.79 -9.30
N VAL A 342 -16.76 1.91 -8.57
CA VAL A 342 -16.71 1.86 -7.10
C VAL A 342 -15.41 2.49 -6.58
N THR A 343 -14.27 2.13 -7.16
CA THR A 343 -12.94 2.52 -6.67
C THR A 343 -12.73 4.04 -6.75
N ILE A 344 -13.16 4.70 -7.83
CA ILE A 344 -13.00 6.15 -8.01
C ILE A 344 -13.80 6.95 -6.97
N PRO A 345 -15.11 6.72 -6.76
CA PRO A 345 -15.84 7.36 -5.66
C PRO A 345 -15.24 7.09 -4.28
N GLN A 346 -14.73 5.88 -4.04
CA GLN A 346 -14.12 5.51 -2.76
C GLN A 346 -12.87 6.36 -2.48
N ILE A 347 -11.97 6.52 -3.46
CA ILE A 347 -10.79 7.40 -3.37
C ILE A 347 -11.21 8.83 -2.96
N GLY A 348 -12.23 9.39 -3.61
CA GLY A 348 -12.75 10.72 -3.30
C GLY A 348 -13.42 10.85 -1.91
N GLY A 349 -13.82 9.73 -1.30
CA GLY A 349 -14.43 9.68 0.02
C GLY A 349 -13.44 9.63 1.18
N MET A 350 -12.25 9.04 0.98
CA MET A 350 -11.30 8.75 2.08
C MET A 350 -10.83 10.01 2.82
N TYR A 351 -10.47 11.07 2.09
CA TYR A 351 -10.02 12.34 2.69
C TYR A 351 -11.10 13.00 3.54
N LYS A 352 -12.35 13.04 3.07
CA LYS A 352 -13.46 13.72 3.76
C LYS A 352 -13.75 13.07 5.12
N GLY A 353 -13.75 11.75 5.17
CA GLY A 353 -13.94 10.99 6.42
C GLY A 353 -12.80 11.18 7.41
N ASP A 354 -11.55 11.13 6.94
CA ASP A 354 -10.37 11.34 7.79
C ASP A 354 -10.32 12.77 8.36
N ARG A 355 -10.57 13.77 7.51
CA ARG A 355 -10.57 15.18 7.87
C ARG A 355 -11.60 15.48 8.94
N ALA A 356 -12.85 15.05 8.77
CA ALA A 356 -13.92 15.31 9.73
C ALA A 356 -13.59 14.76 11.13
N ARG A 357 -13.05 13.54 11.18
CA ARG A 357 -12.62 12.90 12.45
C ARG A 357 -11.49 13.69 13.13
N LYS A 358 -10.48 14.11 12.36
CA LYS A 358 -9.30 14.80 12.91
C LYS A 358 -9.57 16.25 13.29
N GLU A 359 -10.48 16.93 12.59
CA GLU A 359 -10.89 18.29 12.95
C GLU A 359 -11.46 18.33 14.37
N THR A 360 -12.29 17.34 14.74
CA THR A 360 -12.78 17.20 16.11
C THR A 360 -11.64 16.97 17.11
N LEU A 361 -10.66 16.12 16.81
CA LEU A 361 -9.50 15.92 17.69
C LEU A 361 -8.69 17.20 17.90
N VAL A 362 -8.49 18.00 16.85
CA VAL A 362 -7.75 19.27 16.92
C VAL A 362 -8.54 20.33 17.66
N GLU A 363 -9.84 20.43 17.40
CA GLU A 363 -10.74 21.39 18.04
C GLU A 363 -10.76 21.23 19.56
N TYR A 364 -10.77 19.99 20.03
CA TYR A 364 -10.79 19.62 21.45
C TYR A 364 -9.40 19.33 22.03
N GLY A 365 -8.32 19.76 21.39
CA GLY A 365 -6.98 19.73 21.97
C GLY A 365 -6.36 18.34 22.17
N PHE A 366 -6.81 17.31 21.45
CA PHE A 366 -6.17 15.99 21.45
C PHE A 366 -4.97 15.91 20.51
N ARG A 367 -4.97 16.69 19.41
CA ARG A 367 -3.89 16.74 18.42
C ARG A 367 -3.61 18.17 17.95
N LEU A 368 -2.38 18.41 17.48
CA LEU A 368 -1.99 19.68 16.87
C LEU A 368 -2.64 19.84 15.49
N PRO A 369 -2.79 21.08 14.98
CA PRO A 369 -3.32 21.32 13.64
C PRO A 369 -2.58 20.56 12.53
N SER A 370 -1.26 20.40 12.65
CA SER A 370 -0.43 19.55 11.77
C SER A 370 -0.91 18.12 11.59
N ALA A 371 -1.63 17.55 12.57
CA ALA A 371 -2.15 16.19 12.46
C ALA A 371 -3.16 16.03 11.31
N LEU A 372 -3.77 17.13 10.86
CA LEU A 372 -4.65 17.16 9.68
C LEU A 372 -3.90 17.00 8.36
N ASP A 373 -2.60 17.25 8.35
CA ASP A 373 -1.73 17.07 7.18
C ASP A 373 -1.24 15.62 7.07
N ASN A 374 -1.35 14.82 8.14
CA ASN A 374 -1.31 13.36 8.02
C ASN A 374 -2.66 12.86 7.50
N ARG A 375 -2.81 12.62 6.20
CA ARG A 375 -4.11 12.30 5.62
C ARG A 375 -3.94 11.47 4.35
N PRO A 376 -4.96 10.76 3.87
CA PRO A 376 -4.95 10.27 2.51
C PRO A 376 -4.98 11.46 1.52
N MET A 377 -4.62 11.18 0.27
CA MET A 377 -4.73 12.16 -0.82
C MET A 377 -6.17 12.66 -0.98
N LYS A 378 -6.29 13.94 -1.33
CA LYS A 378 -7.50 14.49 -1.93
C LYS A 378 -7.65 13.91 -3.33
N PHE A 379 -8.87 13.97 -3.86
CA PHE A 379 -9.13 13.45 -5.19
C PHE A 379 -8.31 14.18 -6.26
N GLU A 380 -8.19 15.50 -6.14
CA GLU A 380 -7.42 16.34 -7.07
C GLU A 380 -5.91 16.04 -7.01
N GLU A 381 -5.40 15.62 -5.84
CA GLU A 381 -4.00 15.19 -5.69
C GLU A 381 -3.77 13.83 -6.33
N PHE A 382 -4.73 12.90 -6.19
CA PHE A 382 -4.72 11.62 -6.90
C PHE A 382 -4.75 11.86 -8.42
N GLU A 383 -5.62 12.73 -8.94
CA GLU A 383 -5.67 13.04 -10.37
C GLU A 383 -4.38 13.63 -10.90
N ALA A 384 -3.69 14.45 -10.11
CA ALA A 384 -2.42 15.06 -10.51
C ALA A 384 -1.24 14.07 -10.52
N LEU A 385 -1.28 13.03 -9.67
CA LEU A 385 -0.22 12.03 -9.53
C LEU A 385 -0.49 10.74 -10.30
N ALA A 386 -1.74 10.47 -10.65
CA ALA A 386 -2.09 9.28 -11.42
C ALA A 386 -1.36 9.30 -12.78
N PRO A 387 -0.61 8.25 -13.13
CA PRO A 387 0.01 8.14 -14.44
C PRO A 387 -1.06 7.80 -15.49
N GLN A 388 -0.64 7.38 -16.68
CA GLN A 388 -1.58 6.80 -17.66
C GLN A 388 -2.41 5.71 -17.00
N THR A 389 -3.74 5.79 -17.16
CA THR A 389 -4.69 5.02 -16.38
C THR A 389 -5.66 4.26 -17.28
N ILE A 390 -5.79 2.95 -17.02
CA ILE A 390 -6.86 2.11 -17.57
C ILE A 390 -7.93 1.93 -16.50
N TYR A 391 -9.14 2.42 -16.77
CA TYR A 391 -10.32 2.13 -15.95
C TYR A 391 -10.95 0.83 -16.42
N VAL A 392 -11.20 -0.09 -15.50
CA VAL A 392 -11.74 -1.42 -15.81
C VAL A 392 -13.08 -1.55 -15.10
N SER A 393 -14.17 -1.69 -15.86
CA SER A 393 -15.52 -1.78 -15.29
C SER A 393 -16.51 -2.37 -16.28
N ALA A 394 -17.49 -3.14 -15.79
CA ALA A 394 -18.65 -3.53 -16.59
C ALA A 394 -19.67 -2.38 -16.74
N THR A 395 -19.64 -1.43 -15.81
CA THR A 395 -20.55 -0.28 -15.74
C THR A 395 -19.75 0.98 -15.40
N PRO A 396 -18.94 1.53 -16.32
CA PRO A 396 -18.11 2.70 -16.05
C PRO A 396 -18.92 3.87 -15.48
N GLY A 397 -18.36 4.54 -14.47
CA GLY A 397 -18.97 5.73 -13.88
C GLY A 397 -18.84 6.96 -14.79
N LYS A 398 -19.43 8.07 -14.34
CA LYS A 398 -19.39 9.34 -15.10
C LYS A 398 -17.97 9.87 -15.26
N TYR A 399 -17.15 9.74 -14.22
CA TYR A 399 -15.79 10.27 -14.21
C TYR A 399 -14.93 9.61 -15.29
N GLU A 400 -15.00 8.29 -15.39
CA GLU A 400 -14.21 7.50 -16.33
C GLU A 400 -14.62 7.79 -17.78
N LEU A 401 -15.93 7.90 -18.04
CA LEU A 401 -16.47 8.26 -19.34
C LEU A 401 -16.08 9.70 -19.74
N GLU A 402 -16.16 10.65 -18.81
CA GLU A 402 -15.76 12.05 -19.06
C GLU A 402 -14.24 12.18 -19.32
N LYS A 403 -13.42 11.40 -18.61
CA LYS A 403 -11.95 11.43 -18.76
C LYS A 403 -11.44 10.69 -19.99
N SER A 404 -12.08 9.59 -20.35
CA SER A 404 -11.69 8.78 -21.51
C SER A 404 -12.27 9.33 -22.81
N GLY A 405 -13.38 10.07 -22.76
CA GLY A 405 -14.01 10.61 -23.96
C GLY A 405 -14.46 9.47 -24.89
N ASP A 406 -13.95 9.45 -26.12
CA ASP A 406 -14.26 8.41 -27.11
C ASP A 406 -13.43 7.12 -26.90
N GLU A 407 -12.50 7.10 -25.96
CA GLU A 407 -11.56 6.00 -25.69
C GLU A 407 -12.15 4.95 -24.73
N VAL A 408 -13.32 4.45 -25.12
CA VAL A 408 -14.03 3.37 -24.43
C VAL A 408 -13.94 2.11 -25.28
N ILE A 409 -13.21 1.13 -24.79
CA ILE A 409 -12.95 -0.15 -25.45
C ILE A 409 -13.94 -1.20 -24.93
N ASP A 410 -14.80 -1.72 -25.82
CA ASP A 410 -15.77 -2.75 -25.49
C ASP A 410 -15.14 -4.16 -25.43
N GLN A 411 -15.46 -4.91 -24.39
CA GLN A 411 -15.13 -6.32 -24.26
C GLN A 411 -16.35 -7.11 -23.74
N VAL A 412 -17.28 -7.38 -24.64
CA VAL A 412 -18.61 -7.93 -24.34
C VAL A 412 -18.71 -9.44 -24.64
N VAL A 413 -17.90 -9.94 -25.57
CA VAL A 413 -17.89 -11.37 -25.95
C VAL A 413 -17.08 -12.18 -24.95
N ARG A 414 -17.76 -13.08 -24.23
CA ARG A 414 -17.10 -14.02 -23.31
C ARG A 414 -16.36 -15.12 -24.11
N PRO A 415 -15.13 -15.51 -23.73
CA PRO A 415 -14.41 -16.62 -24.36
C PRO A 415 -15.17 -17.94 -24.40
N THR A 416 -16.03 -18.17 -23.41
CA THR A 416 -16.88 -19.36 -23.29
C THR A 416 -18.11 -19.35 -24.20
N GLY A 417 -18.44 -18.20 -24.82
CA GLY A 417 -19.67 -18.00 -25.58
C GLY A 417 -20.93 -17.86 -24.73
N LEU A 418 -20.79 -17.70 -23.40
CA LEU A 418 -21.93 -17.47 -22.51
C LEU A 418 -22.63 -16.13 -22.84
N LEU A 419 -23.94 -16.20 -23.05
CA LEU A 419 -24.80 -15.04 -23.32
C LEU A 419 -25.27 -14.38 -22.02
N ASP A 420 -25.62 -13.10 -22.11
CA ASP A 420 -26.31 -12.41 -21.01
C ASP A 420 -27.70 -13.02 -20.76
N PRO A 421 -28.16 -13.03 -19.50
CA PRO A 421 -29.45 -13.63 -19.14
C PRO A 421 -30.63 -12.84 -19.72
N ILE A 422 -31.73 -13.54 -20.00
CA ILE A 422 -33.01 -12.93 -20.38
C ILE A 422 -33.63 -12.29 -19.13
N ILE A 423 -34.11 -11.05 -19.25
CA ILE A 423 -34.74 -10.30 -18.17
C ILE A 423 -36.26 -10.32 -18.35
N GLU A 424 -36.99 -10.77 -17.32
CA GLU A 424 -38.44 -10.73 -17.24
C GLU A 424 -38.92 -9.78 -16.13
N VAL A 425 -39.90 -8.92 -16.43
CA VAL A 425 -40.50 -8.00 -15.45
C VAL A 425 -41.91 -8.49 -15.10
N ARG A 426 -42.16 -8.78 -13.81
CA ARG A 426 -43.43 -9.34 -13.30
C ARG A 426 -44.12 -8.39 -12.29
N PRO A 427 -45.45 -8.45 -12.13
CA PRO A 427 -46.17 -7.62 -11.15
C PRO A 427 -45.80 -7.93 -9.69
N VAL A 428 -45.81 -6.91 -8.83
CA VAL A 428 -45.46 -7.05 -7.39
C VAL A 428 -46.46 -7.91 -6.61
N GLY A 429 -47.73 -7.97 -7.04
CA GLY A 429 -48.82 -8.57 -6.28
C GLY A 429 -48.64 -10.06 -5.94
N THR A 430 -47.93 -10.81 -6.77
CA THR A 430 -47.70 -12.26 -6.63
C THR A 430 -46.23 -12.63 -6.50
N GLN A 431 -45.35 -11.65 -6.26
CA GLN A 431 -43.90 -11.81 -6.37
C GLN A 431 -43.30 -12.97 -5.55
N VAL A 432 -43.86 -13.28 -4.37
CA VAL A 432 -43.35 -14.34 -3.50
C VAL A 432 -43.74 -15.72 -4.03
N ASP A 433 -44.99 -15.88 -4.44
CA ASP A 433 -45.50 -17.14 -5.01
C ASP A 433 -44.84 -17.43 -6.36
N ASP A 434 -44.66 -16.39 -7.19
CA ASP A 434 -43.94 -16.48 -8.46
C ASP A 434 -42.49 -16.91 -8.23
N LEU A 435 -41.77 -16.26 -7.30
CA LEU A 435 -40.39 -16.62 -6.96
C LEU A 435 -40.27 -18.05 -6.42
N LEU A 436 -41.22 -18.48 -5.57
CA LEU A 436 -41.23 -19.84 -5.04
C LEU A 436 -41.43 -20.86 -6.18
N SER A 437 -42.38 -20.60 -7.08
CA SER A 437 -42.65 -21.46 -8.24
C SER A 437 -41.42 -21.58 -9.14
N GLU A 438 -40.76 -20.47 -9.47
CA GLU A 438 -39.53 -20.46 -10.27
C GLU A 438 -38.39 -21.20 -9.55
N SER A 439 -38.20 -21.00 -8.24
CA SER A 439 -37.16 -21.67 -7.46
C SER A 439 -37.36 -23.19 -7.43
N VAL A 440 -38.60 -23.65 -7.26
CA VAL A 440 -38.94 -25.09 -7.31
C VAL A 440 -38.74 -25.65 -8.71
N SER A 441 -39.11 -24.90 -9.76
CA SER A 441 -38.90 -25.29 -11.15
C SER A 441 -37.41 -25.45 -11.46
N ALA A 442 -36.58 -24.46 -11.08
CA ALA A 442 -35.13 -24.47 -11.26
C ALA A 442 -34.45 -25.61 -10.48
N TRP A 443 -34.89 -25.87 -9.24
CA TRP A 443 -34.38 -26.99 -8.45
C TRP A 443 -34.71 -28.35 -9.10
N ARG A 444 -35.93 -28.51 -9.62
CA ARG A 444 -36.34 -29.74 -10.31
C ARG A 444 -35.56 -29.96 -11.60
N SER A 445 -35.30 -28.91 -12.39
CA SER A 445 -34.58 -29.02 -13.66
C SER A 445 -33.09 -29.30 -13.49
N THR A 446 -32.48 -28.88 -12.39
CA THR A 446 -31.07 -29.17 -12.06
C THR A 446 -30.87 -30.53 -11.40
N ASN A 447 -31.88 -31.09 -10.72
CA ASN A 447 -31.83 -32.40 -10.06
C ASN A 447 -32.34 -33.59 -10.91
N VAL A 448 -32.51 -33.44 -12.23
CA VAL A 448 -32.92 -34.56 -13.12
C VAL A 448 -31.77 -35.56 -13.39
N TYR A 449 -30.57 -35.33 -12.86
CA TYR A 449 -29.38 -36.19 -13.06
C TYR A 449 -28.87 -36.90 -11.79
N TRP A 450 -29.73 -37.15 -10.79
CA TRP A 450 -29.44 -38.07 -9.67
C TRP A 450 -30.43 -39.22 -9.59
#